data_AF-A0A968V7G9-F1
#
_entry.id   AF-A0A968V7G9-F1
#
_cell.length_a   1.000
_cell.length_b   1.000
_cell.length_c   1.000
_cell.angle_alpha   90.00
_cell.angle_beta   90.00
_cell.angle_gamma   90.00
#
_symmetry.space_group_name_H-M   'P 1'
#
loop_
_entity.id
_entity.type
_entity.pdbx_description
1 polymer ?
#
loop_
_entity_poly.entity_id
_entity_poly.type
_entity_poly.pdbx_seq_one_letter_code
_entity_poly.pdbx_strand_id
1 'polypeptide(L)' 'MKQWKFSTNALEQAPENSYILIGIGDCLRKLKRFEQAIEYYKRVYELDSGNRFALLGLGDAFRGLHKRQEA' A
#
# COMPACT_ATOMS: atom_id res chain seq x y z
N MET A 1 -0.75 17.37 -31.35
CA MET A 1 0.03 18.17 -30.38
C MET A 1 -0.13 17.55 -29.00
N LYS A 2 0.82 16.71 -28.57
CA LYS A 2 0.80 16.06 -27.24
C LYS A 2 1.34 17.05 -26.22
N GLN A 3 0.48 17.49 -25.30
CA GLN A 3 0.83 18.45 -24.27
C GLN A 3 1.49 17.73 -23.10
N TRP A 4 2.75 18.07 -22.86
CA TRP A 4 3.59 17.58 -21.78
C TRP A 4 3.06 18.10 -20.44
N LYS A 5 2.23 17.31 -19.74
CA LYS A 5 1.91 17.50 -18.32
C LYS A 5 3.07 17.02 -17.42
N PHE A 6 4.30 17.45 -17.70
CA PHE A 6 5.49 16.96 -17.02
C PHE A 6 6.02 17.89 -15.93
N SER A 7 5.46 19.09 -15.75
CA SER A 7 6.16 20.16 -15.00
C SER A 7 5.50 20.65 -13.72
N THR A 8 4.43 20.02 -13.21
CA THR A 8 3.85 20.41 -11.90
C THR A 8 3.97 19.35 -10.80
N ASN A 9 4.54 18.17 -11.09
CA ASN A 9 4.58 17.05 -10.12
C ASN A 9 5.93 16.86 -9.42
N ALA A 10 6.91 17.72 -9.68
CA ALA A 10 8.31 17.49 -9.32
C ALA A 10 8.75 18.08 -7.97
N LEU A 11 7.87 18.74 -7.19
CA LEU A 11 8.30 19.56 -6.05
C LEU A 11 7.50 19.45 -4.73
N GLU A 12 6.48 18.58 -4.59
CA GLU A 12 5.61 18.62 -3.40
C GLU A 12 5.32 17.31 -2.65
N GLN A 13 6.09 16.25 -2.84
CA GLN A 13 5.90 15.05 -2.01
C GLN A 13 7.27 14.56 -1.58
N ALA A 14 7.59 14.71 -0.29
CA ALA A 14 8.59 13.82 0.29
C ALA A 14 8.22 12.40 -0.16
N PRO A 15 9.14 11.62 -0.76
CA PRO A 15 8.80 10.32 -1.28
C PRO A 15 8.21 9.53 -0.12
N GLU A 16 6.92 9.20 -0.20
CA GLU A 16 6.31 8.28 0.75
C GLU A 16 7.15 7.02 0.71
N ASN A 17 7.93 6.82 1.78
CA ASN A 17 8.90 5.75 1.79
C ASN A 17 8.11 4.45 1.83
N SER A 18 8.09 3.72 0.70
CA SER A 18 7.37 2.47 0.55
C SER A 18 7.67 1.51 1.69
N TYR A 19 8.90 1.49 2.21
CA TYR A 19 9.28 0.67 3.37
C TYR A 19 8.53 1.05 4.64
N ILE A 20 8.33 2.34 4.91
CA ILE A 20 7.59 2.80 6.09
C ILE A 20 6.12 2.41 5.97
N LEU A 21 5.52 2.64 4.80
CA LEU A 21 4.12 2.27 4.54
C LEU A 21 3.91 0.74 4.64
N ILE A 22 4.83 -0.06 4.09
CA ILE A 22 4.83 -1.52 4.25
C ILE A 22 4.92 -1.90 5.74
N GLY A 23 5.83 -1.27 6.49
CA GLY A 23 6.00 -1.52 7.92
C GLY A 23 4.75 -1.20 8.74
N ILE A 24 4.06 -0.09 8.43
CA ILE A 24 2.77 0.26 9.05
C ILE A 24 1.72 -0.80 8.70
N GLY A 25 1.63 -1.20 7.43
CA GLY A 25 0.73 -2.28 6.98
C GLY A 25 0.98 -3.59 7.74
N ASP A 26 2.24 -3.98 7.91
CA ASP A 26 2.63 -5.19 8.63
C ASP A 26 2.22 -5.15 10.10
N CYS A 27 2.43 -4.00 10.76
CA CYS A 27 1.99 -3.78 12.14
C CYS A 27 0.47 -3.89 12.26
N LEU A 28 -0.28 -3.23 11.38
CA LEU A 28 -1.76 -3.27 11.38
C LEU A 28 -2.29 -4.69 11.12
N ARG A 29 -1.67 -5.42 10.18
CA ARG A 29 -2.01 -6.81 9.88
C ARG A 29 -1.78 -7.72 11.09
N LYS A 30 -0.65 -7.56 11.79
CA LYS A 30 -0.37 -8.29 13.05
C LYS A 30 -1.38 -7.97 14.15
N LEU A 31 -1.88 -6.74 14.20
CA LEU A 31 -2.98 -6.32 15.07
C LEU A 31 -4.37 -6.77 14.58
N LYS A 32 -4.46 -7.59 13.52
CA LYS A 32 -5.70 -8.04 12.87
C LYS A 32 -6.60 -6.91 12.35
N ARG A 33 -6.03 -5.73 12.12
CA ARG A 33 -6.69 -4.57 11.49
C ARG A 33 -6.47 -4.63 9.98
N PHE A 34 -7.07 -5.65 9.35
CA PHE A 34 -6.76 -6.02 7.97
C PHE A 34 -7.17 -4.96 6.95
N GLU A 35 -8.32 -4.32 7.15
CA GLU A 35 -8.84 -3.27 6.28
C GLU A 35 -7.88 -2.07 6.23
N GLN A 36 -7.41 -1.63 7.40
CA GLN A 36 -6.42 -0.55 7.48
C GLN A 36 -5.08 -0.97 6.86
N ALA A 37 -4.62 -2.21 7.09
CA ALA A 37 -3.40 -2.71 6.46
C ALA A 37 -3.48 -2.66 4.91
N ILE A 38 -4.64 -3.01 4.34
CA ILE A 38 -4.89 -2.96 2.89
C ILE A 38 -4.73 -1.53 2.35
N GLU A 39 -5.23 -0.51 3.06
CA GLU A 39 -5.08 0.89 2.64
C GLU A 39 -3.61 1.29 2.49
N TYR A 40 -2.76 0.94 3.46
CA TYR A 40 -1.33 1.27 3.39
C TYR A 40 -0.60 0.51 2.29
N TYR A 41 -0.87 -0.78 2.11
CA TYR A 41 -0.24 -1.52 1.02
C TYR A 41 -0.74 -1.06 -0.36
N LYS A 42 -2.01 -0.61 -0.49
CA LYS A 42 -2.54 -0.03 -1.73
C LYS A 42 -1.82 1.27 -2.10
N ARG A 43 -1.53 2.14 -1.14
CA ARG A 43 -0.74 3.35 -1.40
C ARG A 43 0.64 3.02 -1.94
N VAL A 44 1.29 1.98 -1.42
CA VAL A 44 2.57 1.51 -1.97
C VAL A 44 2.41 0.95 -3.38
N TYR A 45 1.34 0.20 -3.64
CA TYR A 45 1.03 -0.32 -4.97
C TYR A 45 0.73 0.79 -6.00
N GLU A 46 0.13 1.89 -5.58
CA GLU A 46 -0.12 3.07 -6.43
C GLU A 46 1.19 3.81 -6.78
N LEU A 47 2.16 3.81 -5.86
CA LEU A 47 3.50 4.38 -6.08
C LEU A 47 4.39 3.46 -6.93
N ASP A 48 4.37 2.17 -6.65
CA ASP A 48 5.11 1.11 -7.33
C ASP A 48 4.28 -0.17 -7.37
N SER A 49 3.60 -0.40 -8.49
CA SER A 49 2.77 -1.57 -8.71
C SER A 49 3.57 -2.88 -8.80
N GLY A 50 4.89 -2.79 -9.01
CA GLY A 50 5.82 -3.92 -9.01
C GLY A 50 6.36 -4.26 -7.62
N ASN A 51 5.98 -3.51 -6.58
CA ASN A 51 6.51 -3.72 -5.25
C ASN A 51 6.01 -5.05 -4.65
N ARG A 52 6.89 -6.06 -4.71
CA ARG A 52 6.65 -7.41 -4.20
C ARG A 52 6.18 -7.47 -2.75
N PHE A 53 6.63 -6.54 -1.90
CA PHE A 53 6.26 -6.53 -0.49
C PHE A 53 4.83 -6.00 -0.28
N ALA A 54 4.44 -4.97 -1.05
CA ALA A 54 3.06 -4.48 -1.03
C ALA A 54 2.08 -5.55 -1.54
N LEU A 55 2.41 -6.23 -2.63
CA LEU A 55 1.59 -7.31 -3.18
C LEU A 55 1.43 -8.48 -2.19
N LEU A 56 2.53 -8.89 -1.55
CA LEU A 56 2.49 -9.93 -0.51
C LEU A 56 1.64 -9.48 0.68
N GLY A 57 1.85 -8.25 1.16
CA GLY A 57 1.10 -7.67 2.27
C GLY A 57 -0.41 -7.60 2.00
N LEU A 58 -0.81 -7.20 0.78
CA LEU A 58 -2.20 -7.22 0.33
C LEU A 58 -2.78 -8.64 0.38
N GLY A 59 -2.08 -9.62 -0.17
CA GLY A 59 -2.52 -11.02 -0.16
C GLY A 59 -2.75 -11.55 1.26
N ASP A 60 -1.78 -11.31 2.16
CA ASP A 60 -1.90 -11.74 3.55
C ASP A 60 -3.04 -11.01 4.29
N ALA A 61 -3.23 -9.71 4.03
CA ALA A 61 -4.29 -8.93 4.64
C ALA A 61 -5.68 -9.36 4.15
N PHE A 62 -5.87 -9.59 2.84
CA PHE A 62 -7.13 -10.12 2.30
C PHE A 62 -7.45 -11.51 2.85
N ARG A 63 -6.45 -12.39 2.97
CA ARG A 63 -6.64 -13.71 3.59
C ARG A 63 -7.04 -13.58 5.06
N GLY A 64 -6.45 -12.64 5.79
CA GLY A 64 -6.82 -12.33 7.18
C GLY A 64 -8.26 -11.84 7.30
N LEU A 65 -8.68 -10.96 6.39
CA LEU A 65 -10.03 -10.40 6.34
C LEU A 65 -11.08 -11.48 6.07
N HIS A 66 -10.85 -12.35 5.09
CA HIS A 66 -11.74 -13.47 4.76
C HIS A 66 -11.93 -14.40 5.97
N LYS A 67 -10.84 -14.79 6.63
CA LYS A 67 -10.88 -15.64 7.83
C LYS A 67 -11.62 -15.00 9.01
N ARG A 68 -11.60 -13.67 9.13
CA ARG A 68 -12.34 -12.95 10.17
C ARG A 68 -13.85 -12.93 9.90
N GLN A 69 -14.26 -12.93 8.63
CA GLN A 69 -15.67 -12.93 8.25
C GLN A 69 -16.32 -14.31 8.40
N GLU A 70 -15.53 -15.38 8.37
CA GLU A 70 -16.00 -16.76 8.61
C GLU A 70 -16.15 -17.13 10.10
N ALA A 71 -15.65 -16.31 11.03
CA ALA A 71 -15.67 -16.55 12.47
C ALA A 71 -16.77 -15.75 13.17
#